data_AF-A0AAP0FYX7-F1
#
_entry.id   AF-A0AAP0FYX7-F1
#
_cell.length_a   1.000
_cell.length_b   1.000
_cell.length_c   1.000
_cell.angle_alpha   90.00
_cell.angle_beta   90.00
_cell.angle_gamma   90.00
#
_symmetry.space_group_name_H-M   'P 1'
#
loop_
_entity.id
_entity.type
_entity.pdbx_description
1 polymer ?
#
loop_
_entity_poly.entity_id
_entity_poly.type
_entity_poly.pdbx_seq_one_letter_code
_entity_poly.pdbx_strand_id
1 'polypeptide(L)'
;MRKLKRSDFSHLLLKVGAKVRAWWNRRLSLAGRATLVRSALLAMPMFLYTHCHVPRSVQESIERLARFFLSQMAPSQRGMHYVSWEQCCSPSAGGGLGFHGVSRWQGPLRARFAWELMQPGSSRFHRFVLSRYTGRLWREGITRRDSPVWRLIRQGVACLRPLIRWKIADGDSVDVLVHAWIVDRPLSRWPTFADCGALESLQVSAFLLPGGGWDVSALSQFFGPALVEVVLQIPVHSSFPQNRPELCTRLSGRFVASLAYTAFSWLRKLKLHPREQMFWWRLLWDVIPTRGWLAHRGLTAERGCPWGCTSEETRDHLVSDYCSLSAIQAALLNWGYSTPSFSSWDTARELLSSASAGALGTTRVFCCAVYQAWRGRNAKVHHGEVATFTVMATTIVETLSIM
;
A
#
# COMPACT_ATOMS: atom_id res chain seq x y z
N MET A 1 8.77 -32.28 3.04
CA MET A 1 8.92 -31.37 1.88
C MET A 1 10.34 -30.82 1.84
N ARG A 2 11.03 -30.94 0.70
CA ARG A 2 12.37 -30.35 0.49
C ARG A 2 12.28 -28.83 0.30
N LYS A 3 13.36 -28.10 0.58
CA LYS A 3 13.48 -26.67 0.23
C LYS A 3 13.57 -26.53 -1.29
N LEU A 4 12.71 -25.69 -1.87
CA LEU A 4 12.72 -25.42 -3.31
C LEU A 4 13.95 -24.59 -3.70
N LYS A 5 14.56 -24.96 -4.83
CA LYS A 5 15.72 -24.32 -5.44
C LYS A 5 15.27 -23.43 -6.59
N ARG A 6 16.17 -22.54 -7.06
CA ARG A 6 15.89 -21.65 -8.21
C ARG A 6 15.42 -22.41 -9.45
N SER A 7 15.98 -23.59 -9.72
CA SER A 7 15.62 -24.46 -10.83
C SER A 7 14.14 -24.86 -10.83
N ASP A 8 13.54 -25.03 -9.65
CA ASP A 8 12.13 -25.40 -9.51
C ASP A 8 11.18 -24.26 -9.94
N PHE A 9 11.69 -23.02 -10.09
CA PHE A 9 10.93 -21.85 -10.53
C PHE A 9 11.22 -21.44 -11.98
N SER A 10 11.92 -22.29 -12.75
CA SER A 10 12.26 -22.02 -14.16
C SER A 10 11.01 -21.72 -14.99
N HIS A 11 9.96 -22.54 -14.86
CA HIS A 11 8.70 -22.36 -15.58
C HIS A 11 8.02 -21.01 -15.24
N LEU A 12 8.03 -20.60 -13.98
CA LEU A 12 7.50 -19.29 -13.57
C LEU A 12 8.28 -18.15 -14.22
N LEU A 13 9.61 -18.21 -14.18
CA LEU A 13 10.47 -17.18 -14.77
C LEU A 13 10.29 -17.10 -16.29
N LEU A 14 10.18 -18.24 -16.97
CA LEU A 14 9.89 -18.31 -18.40
C LEU A 14 8.52 -17.70 -18.72
N LYS A 15 7.49 -18.01 -17.93
CA LYS A 15 6.14 -17.48 -18.11
C LYS A 15 6.08 -15.96 -17.90
N VAL A 16 6.73 -15.45 -16.85
CA VAL A 16 6.83 -14.02 -16.58
C VAL A 16 7.58 -13.31 -17.72
N GLY A 17 8.71 -13.87 -18.16
CA GLY A 17 9.48 -13.33 -19.29
C GLY A 17 8.69 -13.32 -20.60
N ALA A 18 7.94 -14.38 -20.90
CA ALA A 18 7.11 -14.46 -22.10
C ALA A 18 6.00 -13.39 -22.11
N LYS A 19 5.37 -13.14 -20.95
CA LYS A 19 4.35 -12.08 -20.83
C LYS A 19 4.94 -10.69 -21.05
N VAL A 20 6.10 -10.41 -20.46
CA VAL A 20 6.81 -9.15 -20.65
C VAL A 20 7.15 -8.93 -22.12
N ARG A 21 7.70 -9.95 -22.81
CA ARG A 21 7.98 -9.88 -24.26
C ARG A 21 6.72 -9.64 -25.08
N ALA A 22 5.63 -10.36 -24.80
CA ALA A 22 4.36 -10.20 -25.52
C ALA A 22 3.75 -8.81 -25.35
N TRP A 23 3.89 -8.19 -24.17
CA TRP A 23 3.41 -6.84 -23.93
C TRP A 23 4.31 -5.77 -24.53
N TRP A 24 5.59 -6.06 -24.72
CA TRP A 24 6.52 -5.12 -25.34
C TRP A 24 6.16 -4.74 -26.77
N ASN A 25 5.56 -5.68 -27.49
CA ASN A 25 5.08 -5.45 -28.85
C ASN A 25 3.82 -4.56 -28.91
N ARG A 26 3.26 -4.16 -27.74
CA ARG A 26 2.07 -3.31 -27.65
C ARG A 26 2.50 -1.88 -27.31
N ARG A 27 1.94 -0.89 -28.01
CA ARG A 27 2.12 0.54 -27.69
C ARG A 27 1.31 0.93 -26.44
N LEU A 28 1.84 0.59 -25.27
CA LEU A 28 1.17 0.81 -23.98
C LEU A 28 1.62 2.11 -23.31
N SER A 29 0.65 2.88 -22.80
CA SER A 29 0.94 4.00 -21.91
C SER A 29 1.59 3.53 -20.60
N LEU A 30 2.27 4.44 -19.88
CA LEU A 30 2.83 4.15 -18.56
C LEU A 30 1.77 3.65 -17.57
N ALA A 31 0.56 4.24 -17.59
CA ALA A 31 -0.59 3.79 -16.81
C ALA A 31 -1.00 2.35 -17.14
N GLY A 32 -1.03 2.00 -18.43
CA GLY A 32 -1.29 0.64 -18.88
C GLY A 32 -0.23 -0.36 -18.44
N ARG A 33 1.06 0.00 -18.56
CA ARG A 33 2.17 -0.85 -18.10
C ARG A 33 2.12 -1.07 -16.58
N ALA A 34 1.91 -0.01 -15.80
CA ALA A 34 1.75 -0.11 -14.35
C ALA A 34 0.57 -1.03 -13.98
N THR A 35 -0.54 -0.95 -14.72
CA THR A 35 -1.70 -1.81 -14.52
C THR A 35 -1.34 -3.28 -14.74
N LEU A 36 -0.67 -3.62 -15.85
CA LEU A 36 -0.23 -4.99 -16.15
C LEU A 36 0.80 -5.52 -15.15
N VAL A 37 1.73 -4.67 -14.69
CA VAL A 37 2.68 -5.02 -13.64
C VAL A 37 1.93 -5.44 -12.37
N ARG A 38 0.97 -4.63 -11.94
CA ARG A 38 0.18 -4.87 -10.72
C ARG A 38 -0.73 -6.10 -10.83
N SER A 39 -1.58 -6.14 -11.84
CA SER A 39 -2.69 -7.12 -11.92
C SER A 39 -2.28 -8.46 -12.52
N ALA A 40 -1.22 -8.51 -13.31
CA ALA A 40 -0.81 -9.74 -13.99
C ALA A 40 0.60 -10.18 -13.56
N LEU A 41 1.62 -9.36 -13.73
CA LEU A 41 3.01 -9.78 -13.54
C LEU A 41 3.33 -10.12 -12.07
N LEU A 42 3.04 -9.19 -11.15
CA LEU A 42 3.27 -9.39 -9.72
C LEU A 42 2.20 -10.28 -9.07
N ALA A 43 1.07 -10.47 -9.74
CA ALA A 43 0.01 -11.37 -9.30
C ALA A 43 0.34 -12.85 -9.54
N MET A 44 1.02 -13.19 -10.64
CA MET A 44 1.39 -14.57 -10.99
C MET A 44 2.08 -15.36 -9.88
N PRO A 45 3.11 -14.82 -9.20
CA PRO A 45 3.81 -15.57 -8.15
C PRO A 45 3.12 -15.53 -6.78
N MET A 46 1.99 -14.79 -6.60
CA MET A 46 1.36 -14.61 -5.29
C MET A 46 1.01 -15.95 -4.62
N PHE A 47 0.44 -16.89 -5.38
CA PHE A 47 0.13 -18.23 -4.85
C PHE A 47 1.39 -18.93 -4.31
N LEU A 48 2.49 -18.86 -5.04
CA LEU A 48 3.76 -19.47 -4.63
C LEU A 48 4.36 -18.75 -3.42
N TYR A 49 4.20 -17.43 -3.30
CA TYR A 49 4.63 -16.68 -2.12
C TYR A 49 3.84 -17.07 -0.86
N THR A 50 2.55 -17.35 -0.99
CA THR A 50 1.71 -17.80 0.12
C THR A 50 2.12 -19.19 0.61
N HIS A 51 2.29 -20.16 -0.31
CA HIS A 51 2.41 -21.57 0.07
C HIS A 51 3.83 -22.13 0.07
N CYS A 52 4.80 -21.42 -0.50
CA CYS A 52 6.17 -21.90 -0.66
C CYS A 52 7.19 -20.84 -0.26
N HIS A 53 8.38 -21.31 0.12
CA HIS A 53 9.54 -20.44 0.30
C HIS A 53 10.21 -20.22 -1.06
N VAL A 54 9.98 -19.06 -1.67
CA VAL A 54 10.60 -18.68 -2.94
C VAL A 54 11.98 -18.08 -2.69
N PRO A 55 13.07 -18.56 -3.31
CA PRO A 55 14.40 -17.99 -3.14
C PRO A 55 14.45 -16.51 -3.53
N ARG A 56 15.18 -15.69 -2.76
CA ARG A 56 15.35 -14.24 -3.00
C ARG A 56 15.78 -13.92 -4.44
N SER A 57 16.68 -14.74 -5.00
CA SER A 57 17.17 -14.52 -6.37
C SER A 57 16.09 -14.69 -7.46
N VAL A 58 15.05 -15.49 -7.22
CA VAL A 58 13.88 -15.61 -8.11
C VAL A 58 13.00 -14.36 -7.98
N GLN A 59 12.76 -13.93 -6.73
CA GLN A 59 11.99 -12.72 -6.41
C GLN A 59 12.59 -11.49 -7.10
N GLU A 60 13.89 -11.29 -6.94
CA GLU A 60 14.64 -10.19 -7.56
C GLU A 60 14.62 -10.28 -9.08
N SER A 61 14.62 -11.48 -9.67
CA SER A 61 14.52 -11.65 -11.13
C SER A 61 13.15 -11.18 -11.65
N ILE A 62 12.07 -11.50 -10.94
CA ILE A 62 10.71 -11.06 -11.30
C ILE A 62 10.57 -9.54 -11.14
N GLU A 63 11.04 -8.99 -10.02
CA GLU A 63 11.00 -7.54 -9.79
C GLU A 63 11.84 -6.77 -10.81
N ARG A 64 13.00 -7.31 -11.18
CA ARG A 64 13.86 -6.73 -12.21
C ARG A 64 13.13 -6.65 -13.55
N LEU A 65 12.44 -7.71 -13.98
CA LEU A 65 11.62 -7.69 -15.19
C LEU A 65 10.48 -6.67 -15.11
N ALA A 66 9.83 -6.56 -13.94
CA ALA A 66 8.77 -5.57 -13.72
C ALA A 66 9.28 -4.13 -13.82
N ARG A 67 10.44 -3.85 -13.21
CA ARG A 67 11.13 -2.55 -13.26
C ARG A 67 11.54 -2.19 -14.68
N PHE A 68 12.12 -3.15 -15.42
CA PHE A 68 12.50 -2.93 -16.81
C PHE A 68 11.28 -2.64 -17.67
N PHE A 69 10.22 -3.45 -17.58
CA PHE A 69 8.99 -3.23 -18.33
C PHE A 69 8.34 -1.87 -18.05
N LEU A 70 8.38 -1.39 -16.81
CA LEU A 70 7.82 -0.09 -16.44
C LEU A 70 8.65 1.09 -16.97
N SER A 71 9.98 0.98 -16.96
CA SER A 71 10.89 2.09 -17.28
C SER A 71 11.24 2.19 -18.76
N GLN A 72 11.32 1.07 -19.47
CA GLN A 72 11.82 1.00 -20.84
C GLN A 72 10.69 0.87 -21.85
N MET A 73 10.78 1.63 -22.97
CA MET A 73 9.80 1.56 -24.06
C MET A 73 10.13 0.44 -25.06
N ALA A 74 11.41 0.08 -25.23
CA ALA A 74 11.90 -1.00 -26.07
C ALA A 74 12.94 -1.84 -25.30
N PRO A 75 13.14 -3.14 -25.60
CA PRO A 75 14.08 -3.99 -24.87
C PRO A 75 15.55 -3.52 -24.99
N SER A 76 15.87 -2.82 -26.07
CA SER A 76 17.20 -2.26 -26.36
C SER A 76 17.36 -0.80 -25.93
N GLN A 77 16.28 -0.14 -25.47
CA GLN A 77 16.35 1.26 -25.05
C GLN A 77 16.56 1.38 -23.54
N ARG A 78 17.58 2.15 -23.16
CA ARG A 78 17.76 2.55 -21.75
C ARG A 78 16.67 3.55 -21.38
N GLY A 79 15.74 3.10 -20.54
CA GLY A 79 14.69 3.93 -19.95
C GLY A 79 15.14 4.53 -18.63
N MET A 80 14.62 5.71 -18.29
CA MET A 80 14.90 6.36 -17.02
C MET A 80 13.96 5.85 -15.92
N HIS A 81 14.52 5.54 -14.76
CA HIS A 81 13.75 5.32 -13.54
C HIS A 81 13.42 6.67 -12.91
N TYR A 82 12.17 7.10 -13.04
CA TYR A 82 11.69 8.36 -12.48
C TYR A 82 11.49 8.28 -10.96
N VAL A 83 11.01 7.15 -10.46
CA VAL A 83 10.66 6.91 -9.05
C VAL A 83 11.34 5.63 -8.58
N SER A 84 11.74 5.59 -7.31
CA SER A 84 12.32 4.38 -6.72
C SER A 84 11.31 3.22 -6.75
N TRP A 85 11.79 1.99 -6.91
CA TRP A 85 10.90 0.83 -6.92
C TRP A 85 10.16 0.64 -5.59
N GLU A 86 10.80 1.01 -4.48
CA GLU A 86 10.20 0.94 -3.15
C GLU A 86 8.99 1.86 -3.01
N GLN A 87 9.09 3.11 -3.49
CA GLN A 87 7.97 4.03 -3.55
C GLN A 87 6.85 3.49 -4.46
N CYS A 88 7.17 2.89 -5.61
CA CYS A 88 6.17 2.23 -6.46
C CYS A 88 5.45 1.07 -5.75
N CYS A 89 6.14 0.34 -4.86
CA CYS A 89 5.60 -0.77 -4.07
C CYS A 89 4.85 -0.33 -2.80
N SER A 90 4.89 0.96 -2.45
CA SER A 90 4.10 1.47 -1.34
C SER A 90 2.60 1.28 -1.60
N PRO A 91 1.78 1.11 -0.54
CA PRO A 91 0.34 1.13 -0.67
C PRO A 91 -0.10 2.39 -1.38
N SER A 92 -1.13 2.29 -2.21
CA SER A 92 -1.58 3.46 -2.94
C SER A 92 -2.22 4.54 -2.08
N ALA A 93 -2.71 4.19 -0.88
CA ALA A 93 -3.07 5.19 0.11
C ALA A 93 -1.86 6.10 0.40
N GLY A 94 -0.69 5.51 0.63
CA GLY A 94 0.57 6.21 0.84
C GLY A 94 1.35 6.56 -0.42
N GLY A 95 0.66 6.75 -1.55
CA GLY A 95 1.28 7.34 -2.73
C GLY A 95 2.09 6.40 -3.60
N GLY A 96 2.07 5.09 -3.36
CA GLY A 96 2.65 4.14 -4.29
C GLY A 96 1.69 3.73 -5.40
N LEU A 97 2.19 2.96 -6.37
CA LEU A 97 1.37 2.37 -7.43
C LEU A 97 0.61 1.11 -6.95
N GLY A 98 0.79 0.72 -5.70
CA GLY A 98 0.20 -0.48 -5.13
C GLY A 98 0.78 -1.76 -5.71
N PHE A 99 2.05 -1.72 -6.13
CA PHE A 99 2.75 -2.92 -6.55
C PHE A 99 3.01 -3.82 -5.35
N HIS A 100 2.68 -5.09 -5.49
CA HIS A 100 2.96 -6.09 -4.47
C HIS A 100 4.47 -6.42 -4.53
N GLY A 101 5.29 -5.58 -3.90
CA GLY A 101 6.72 -5.84 -3.74
C GLY A 101 6.93 -7.23 -3.13
N VAL A 102 7.68 -8.07 -3.83
CA VAL A 102 7.68 -9.51 -3.60
C VAL A 102 8.15 -9.86 -2.19
N SER A 103 9.13 -9.09 -1.67
CA SER A 103 9.70 -9.32 -0.34
C SER A 103 8.77 -8.87 0.78
N ARG A 104 8.03 -7.77 0.60
CA ARG A 104 7.20 -7.14 1.66
C ARG A 104 5.84 -7.82 1.82
N TRP A 105 5.30 -8.41 0.75
CA TRP A 105 3.94 -8.96 0.72
C TRP A 105 3.84 -10.44 1.17
N GLN A 106 4.97 -11.15 1.29
CA GLN A 106 4.98 -12.55 1.75
C GLN A 106 4.42 -12.73 3.16
N GLY A 107 4.79 -11.86 4.09
CA GLY A 107 4.31 -11.90 5.47
C GLY A 107 2.79 -11.74 5.57
N PRO A 108 2.20 -10.66 5.02
CA PRO A 108 0.75 -10.47 4.99
C PRO A 108 -0.03 -11.59 4.30
N LEU A 109 0.46 -12.11 3.17
CA LEU A 109 -0.18 -13.25 2.48
C LEU A 109 -0.20 -14.51 3.36
N ARG A 110 0.91 -14.79 4.06
CA ARG A 110 1.02 -15.91 4.98
C ARG A 110 0.22 -15.68 6.27
N ALA A 111 0.05 -14.43 6.69
CA ALA A 111 -0.75 -14.06 7.87
C ALA A 111 -2.22 -14.44 7.69
N ARG A 112 -2.79 -14.21 6.49
CA ARG A 112 -4.14 -14.69 6.16
C ARG A 112 -4.25 -16.21 6.27
N PHE A 113 -3.29 -16.93 5.70
CA PHE A 113 -3.27 -18.39 5.79
C PHE A 113 -3.12 -18.88 7.23
N ALA A 114 -2.28 -18.23 8.05
CA ALA A 114 -2.15 -18.53 9.47
C ALA A 114 -3.45 -18.25 10.24
N TRP A 115 -4.16 -17.17 9.92
CA TRP A 115 -5.47 -16.85 10.50
C TRP A 115 -6.52 -17.93 10.20
N GLU A 116 -6.60 -18.37 8.94
CA GLU A 116 -7.50 -19.45 8.53
C GLU A 116 -7.18 -20.78 9.24
N LEU A 117 -5.91 -21.03 9.61
CA LEU A 117 -5.49 -22.18 10.40
C LEU A 117 -5.86 -22.08 11.89
N MET A 118 -6.16 -20.88 12.39
CA MET A 118 -6.49 -20.65 13.80
C MET A 118 -7.98 -20.69 14.07
N GLN A 119 -8.78 -20.44 13.03
CA GLN A 119 -10.22 -20.55 13.12
C GLN A 119 -10.64 -22.03 13.10
N PRO A 120 -11.71 -22.43 13.80
CA PRO A 120 -12.17 -23.82 13.78
C PRO A 120 -12.61 -24.22 12.37
N GLY A 121 -11.71 -24.87 11.63
CA GLY A 121 -11.95 -25.40 10.30
C GLY A 121 -12.20 -26.91 10.27
N SER A 122 -13.15 -27.35 9.43
CA SER A 122 -13.50 -28.77 9.26
C SER A 122 -12.62 -29.51 8.23
N SER A 123 -11.78 -28.79 7.48
CA SER A 123 -10.99 -29.37 6.39
C SER A 123 -9.97 -30.40 6.90
N ARG A 124 -9.72 -31.46 6.12
CA ARG A 124 -8.74 -32.50 6.50
C ARG A 124 -7.33 -31.93 6.61
N PHE A 125 -6.98 -30.99 5.73
CA PHE A 125 -5.69 -30.29 5.78
C PHE A 125 -5.56 -29.46 7.06
N HIS A 126 -6.62 -28.76 7.46
CA HIS A 126 -6.67 -28.00 8.70
C HIS A 126 -6.43 -28.91 9.91
N ARG A 127 -7.14 -30.06 9.99
CA ARG A 127 -6.95 -31.06 11.05
C ARG A 127 -5.53 -31.65 11.07
N PHE A 128 -4.95 -31.93 9.92
CA PHE A 128 -3.58 -32.45 9.82
C PHE A 128 -2.52 -31.42 10.26
N VAL A 129 -2.66 -30.17 9.82
CA VAL A 129 -1.73 -29.09 10.21
C VAL A 129 -1.87 -28.82 11.71
N LEU A 130 -3.10 -28.75 12.22
CA LEU A 130 -3.33 -28.61 13.65
C LEU A 130 -2.73 -29.78 14.44
N SER A 131 -3.02 -31.04 14.08
CA SER A 131 -2.46 -32.19 14.83
C SER A 131 -0.93 -32.21 14.86
N ARG A 132 -0.28 -31.65 13.84
CA ARG A 132 1.19 -31.57 13.75
C ARG A 132 1.79 -30.37 14.49
N TYR A 133 1.06 -29.26 14.62
CA TYR A 133 1.62 -27.95 14.96
C TYR A 133 0.86 -27.13 16.05
N THR A 134 -0.31 -27.58 16.52
CA THR A 134 -1.20 -26.87 17.49
C THR A 134 -0.47 -26.30 18.70
N GLY A 135 0.28 -27.11 19.43
CA GLY A 135 0.96 -26.70 20.65
C GLY A 135 2.16 -25.75 20.46
N ARG A 136 2.51 -25.41 19.21
CA ARG A 136 3.70 -24.60 18.88
C ARG A 136 3.36 -23.29 18.18
N LEU A 137 2.08 -23.03 17.85
CA LEU A 137 1.70 -21.88 17.02
C LEU A 137 2.26 -20.56 17.58
N TRP A 138 2.23 -20.42 18.90
CA TRP A 138 2.58 -19.19 19.63
C TRP A 138 3.95 -19.20 20.29
N ARG A 139 4.60 -20.36 20.45
CA ARG A 139 5.93 -20.46 21.09
C ARG A 139 6.99 -19.72 20.30
N GLU A 140 7.85 -18.92 20.92
CA GLU A 140 8.89 -18.19 20.18
C GLU A 140 10.04 -19.09 19.70
N GLY A 141 10.78 -18.63 18.68
CA GLY A 141 11.92 -19.35 18.10
C GLY A 141 11.63 -20.14 16.82
N ILE A 142 12.67 -20.29 15.99
CA ILE A 142 12.72 -21.20 14.84
C ILE A 142 13.91 -22.11 15.08
N THR A 143 13.71 -23.42 15.05
CA THR A 143 14.82 -24.38 15.16
C THR A 143 15.30 -24.80 13.77
N ARG A 144 16.57 -25.20 13.64
CA ARG A 144 17.09 -25.73 12.36
C ARG A 144 16.34 -26.98 11.89
N ARG A 145 15.71 -27.71 12.82
CA ARG A 145 14.92 -28.92 12.55
C ARG A 145 13.51 -28.63 12.04
N ASP A 146 13.11 -27.36 12.00
CA ASP A 146 11.77 -26.96 11.59
C ASP A 146 11.53 -27.18 10.10
N SER A 147 10.38 -27.81 9.81
CA SER A 147 9.94 -28.07 8.45
C SER A 147 9.81 -26.74 7.67
N PRO A 148 10.05 -26.75 6.34
CA PRO A 148 9.82 -25.55 5.53
C PRO A 148 8.41 -24.99 5.65
N VAL A 149 7.42 -25.88 5.79
CA VAL A 149 6.00 -25.52 5.99
C VAL A 149 5.81 -24.79 7.32
N TRP A 150 6.44 -25.28 8.39
CA TRP A 150 6.36 -24.62 9.69
C TRP A 150 6.95 -23.22 9.65
N ARG A 151 8.10 -23.05 9.00
CA ARG A 151 8.72 -21.72 8.83
C ARG A 151 7.82 -20.74 8.07
N LEU A 152 7.02 -21.21 7.11
CA LEU A 152 6.05 -20.38 6.39
C LEU A 152 4.89 -19.96 7.30
N ILE A 153 4.30 -20.91 8.03
CA ILE A 153 3.22 -20.64 8.98
C ILE A 153 3.70 -19.62 10.03
N ARG A 154 4.89 -19.82 10.56
CA ARG A 154 5.53 -18.93 11.54
C ARG A 154 5.73 -17.50 11.05
N GLN A 155 6.15 -17.33 9.80
CA GLN A 155 6.25 -15.99 9.20
C GLN A 155 4.87 -15.32 9.07
N GLY A 156 3.83 -16.10 8.77
CA GLY A 156 2.45 -15.62 8.82
C GLY A 156 2.01 -15.20 10.22
N VAL A 157 2.22 -16.07 11.22
CA VAL A 157 1.90 -15.80 12.63
C VAL A 157 2.63 -14.57 13.15
N ALA A 158 3.91 -14.39 12.81
CA ALA A 158 4.69 -13.21 13.21
C ALA A 158 4.10 -11.91 12.67
N CYS A 159 3.61 -11.91 11.43
CA CYS A 159 2.91 -10.74 10.85
C CYS A 159 1.49 -10.56 11.39
N LEU A 160 0.85 -11.64 11.82
CA LEU A 160 -0.54 -11.66 12.31
C LEU A 160 -0.64 -11.26 13.79
N ARG A 161 0.35 -11.59 14.61
CA ARG A 161 0.40 -11.33 16.05
C ARG A 161 0.09 -9.88 16.47
N PRO A 162 0.60 -8.82 15.82
CA PRO A 162 0.24 -7.45 16.17
C PRO A 162 -1.19 -7.04 15.77
N LEU A 163 -1.94 -7.90 15.07
CA LEU A 163 -3.28 -7.63 14.57
C LEU A 163 -4.37 -8.40 15.34
N ILE A 164 -3.97 -9.26 16.27
CA ILE A 164 -4.86 -10.14 17.03
C ILE A 164 -4.97 -9.67 18.47
N ARG A 165 -6.19 -9.71 18.99
CA ARG A 165 -6.50 -9.70 20.42
C ARG A 165 -7.10 -11.06 20.82
N TRP A 166 -6.87 -11.50 22.04
CA TRP A 166 -7.46 -12.73 22.57
C TRP A 166 -8.78 -12.45 23.29
N LYS A 167 -9.82 -13.20 22.94
CA LYS A 167 -11.03 -13.36 23.75
C LYS A 167 -10.79 -14.43 24.80
N ILE A 168 -11.08 -14.07 26.04
CA ILE A 168 -10.76 -14.89 27.20
C ILE A 168 -11.94 -15.80 27.52
N ALA A 169 -11.62 -17.08 27.73
CA ALA A 169 -12.50 -18.11 28.23
C ALA A 169 -11.84 -18.75 29.46
N ASP A 170 -10.98 -19.74 29.26
CA ASP A 170 -10.22 -20.47 30.29
C ASP A 170 -8.97 -19.72 30.76
N GLY A 171 -8.39 -18.83 29.95
CA GLY A 171 -7.20 -18.04 30.29
C GLY A 171 -5.86 -18.80 30.31
N ASP A 172 -5.85 -20.13 30.32
CA ASP A 172 -4.64 -20.96 30.46
C ASP A 172 -3.65 -20.87 29.29
N SER A 173 -4.15 -20.56 28.09
CA SER A 173 -3.34 -20.47 26.88
C SER A 173 -2.88 -19.04 26.55
N VAL A 174 -3.23 -18.07 27.39
CA VAL A 174 -2.96 -16.64 27.17
C VAL A 174 -1.98 -16.14 28.23
N ASP A 175 -0.71 -16.04 27.82
CA ASP A 175 0.32 -15.33 28.58
C ASP A 175 0.01 -13.84 28.74
N VAL A 176 0.13 -13.34 29.97
CA VAL A 176 -0.25 -11.98 30.36
C VAL A 176 0.60 -10.91 29.68
N LEU A 177 1.91 -11.12 29.52
CA LEU A 177 2.85 -10.12 29.00
C LEU A 177 3.00 -10.19 27.48
N VAL A 178 2.91 -11.40 26.93
CA VAL A 178 3.32 -11.75 25.56
C VAL A 178 2.17 -11.65 24.56
N HIS A 179 0.93 -11.82 25.03
CA HIS A 179 -0.28 -11.76 24.21
C HIS A 179 -1.09 -10.47 24.46
N ALA A 180 -1.76 -9.98 23.41
CA ALA A 180 -2.68 -8.86 23.52
C ALA A 180 -4.06 -9.38 23.95
N TRP A 181 -4.49 -9.07 25.18
CA TRP A 181 -5.79 -9.49 25.71
C TRP A 181 -6.61 -8.32 26.28
N ILE A 182 -5.98 -7.23 26.74
CA ILE A 182 -6.68 -6.04 27.25
C ILE A 182 -7.13 -5.12 26.11
N VAL A 183 -6.19 -4.66 25.27
CA VAL A 183 -6.45 -3.71 24.16
C VAL A 183 -5.81 -4.21 22.87
N ASP A 184 -5.07 -3.37 22.14
CA ASP A 184 -4.54 -3.65 20.80
C ASP A 184 -3.10 -4.16 20.79
N ARG A 185 -2.43 -4.19 21.96
CA ARG A 185 -1.01 -4.52 22.10
C ARG A 185 -0.75 -5.35 23.36
N PRO A 186 0.29 -6.19 23.35
CA PRO A 186 0.74 -6.91 24.54
C PRO A 186 1.29 -5.95 25.61
N LEU A 187 1.08 -6.29 26.88
CA LEU A 187 1.51 -5.49 28.04
C LEU A 187 3.02 -5.20 28.03
N SER A 188 3.85 -6.14 27.58
CA SER A 188 5.30 -5.96 27.41
C SER A 188 5.72 -4.79 26.50
N ARG A 189 4.81 -4.26 25.69
CA ARG A 189 5.08 -3.11 24.79
C ARG A 189 4.40 -1.83 25.24
N TRP A 190 3.71 -1.85 26.37
CA TRP A 190 3.05 -0.67 26.91
C TRP A 190 4.07 0.16 27.68
N PRO A 191 4.00 1.50 27.60
CA PRO A 191 4.86 2.38 28.40
C PRO A 191 4.42 2.46 29.88
N THR A 192 3.83 1.39 30.43
CA THR A 192 3.13 1.38 31.74
C THR A 192 3.97 0.86 32.91
N PHE A 193 3.57 1.25 34.13
CA PHE A 193 4.11 0.90 35.45
C PHE A 193 3.65 -0.46 36.01
N ALA A 194 3.40 -1.46 35.16
CA ALA A 194 3.13 -2.82 35.66
C ALA A 194 4.46 -3.49 36.02
N ASP A 195 4.52 -4.22 37.13
CA ASP A 195 5.72 -4.99 37.48
C ASP A 195 5.86 -6.17 36.52
N CYS A 196 6.58 -5.94 35.43
CA CYS A 196 6.86 -6.94 34.40
C CYS A 196 7.65 -8.14 34.95
N GLY A 197 8.39 -7.99 36.05
CA GLY A 197 9.09 -9.10 36.69
C GLY A 197 8.13 -10.02 37.43
N ALA A 198 7.19 -9.46 38.18
CA ALA A 198 6.17 -10.23 38.89
C ALA A 198 5.15 -10.91 37.95
N LEU A 199 4.96 -10.36 36.75
CA LEU A 199 4.04 -10.87 35.73
C LEU A 199 4.67 -11.89 34.76
N GLU A 200 5.96 -12.17 34.88
CA GLU A 200 6.65 -13.08 33.96
C GLU A 200 6.11 -14.51 34.09
N SER A 201 5.82 -15.15 32.95
CA SER A 201 5.25 -16.51 32.83
C SER A 201 3.84 -16.74 33.38
N LEU A 202 3.19 -15.71 33.95
CA LEU A 202 1.79 -15.80 34.38
C LEU A 202 0.84 -15.95 33.19
N GLN A 203 -0.17 -16.81 33.37
CA GLN A 203 -1.29 -16.95 32.45
C GLN A 203 -2.49 -16.14 32.96
N VAL A 204 -3.36 -15.72 32.04
CA VAL A 204 -4.57 -14.96 32.38
C VAL A 204 -5.50 -15.76 33.31
N SER A 205 -5.43 -17.09 33.31
CA SER A 205 -6.19 -17.93 34.23
C SER A 205 -5.90 -17.67 35.71
N ALA A 206 -4.71 -17.14 36.05
CA ALA A 206 -4.38 -16.74 37.42
C ALA A 206 -5.26 -15.58 37.95
N PHE A 207 -5.95 -14.87 37.05
CA PHE A 207 -6.84 -13.76 37.37
C PHE A 207 -8.33 -14.13 37.21
N LEU A 208 -8.65 -15.40 36.98
CA LEU A 208 -10.02 -15.87 36.79
C LEU A 208 -10.52 -16.67 38.00
N LEU A 209 -11.78 -16.45 38.36
CA LEU A 209 -12.45 -17.22 39.39
C LEU A 209 -12.94 -18.58 38.83
N PRO A 210 -13.03 -19.64 39.65
CA PRO A 210 -13.49 -20.97 39.23
C PRO A 210 -14.91 -21.00 38.62
N GLY A 211 -15.75 -20.01 38.94
CA GLY A 211 -17.12 -19.87 38.42
C GLY A 211 -17.25 -19.01 37.16
N GLY A 212 -16.13 -18.53 36.61
CA GLY A 212 -16.10 -17.52 35.56
C GLY A 212 -16.20 -16.09 36.13
N GLY A 213 -15.46 -15.17 35.53
CA GLY A 213 -15.32 -13.79 36.01
C GLY A 213 -13.93 -13.49 36.55
N TRP A 214 -13.66 -12.21 36.74
CA TRP A 214 -12.35 -11.69 37.12
C TRP A 214 -12.16 -11.67 38.63
N ASP A 215 -11.01 -12.14 39.11
CA ASP A 215 -10.59 -11.97 40.50
C ASP A 215 -9.99 -10.57 40.71
N VAL A 216 -10.81 -9.68 41.28
CA VAL A 216 -10.43 -8.29 41.57
C VAL A 216 -9.26 -8.22 42.56
N SER A 217 -9.17 -9.15 43.51
CA SER A 217 -8.11 -9.15 44.52
C SER A 217 -6.78 -9.50 43.90
N ALA A 218 -6.75 -10.53 43.05
CA ALA A 218 -5.56 -10.91 42.29
C ALA A 218 -5.14 -9.80 41.31
N LEU A 219 -6.09 -9.21 40.58
CA LEU A 219 -5.78 -8.12 39.64
C LEU A 219 -5.20 -6.87 40.33
N SER A 220 -5.72 -6.52 41.51
CA SER A 220 -5.27 -5.34 42.26
C SER A 220 -3.86 -5.47 42.83
N GLN A 221 -3.31 -6.69 42.93
CA GLN A 221 -1.93 -6.92 43.35
C GLN A 221 -0.91 -6.56 42.26
N PHE A 222 -1.28 -6.72 40.98
CA PHE A 222 -0.35 -6.56 39.85
C PHE A 222 -0.65 -5.35 38.97
N PHE A 223 -1.88 -4.83 39.00
CA PHE A 223 -2.33 -3.73 38.14
C PHE A 223 -2.86 -2.56 38.97
N GLY A 224 -2.55 -1.33 38.53
CA GLY A 224 -3.12 -0.13 39.12
C GLY A 224 -4.64 -0.03 38.90
N PRO A 225 -5.37 0.72 39.74
CA PRO A 225 -6.83 0.73 39.78
C PRO A 225 -7.47 1.06 38.43
N ALA A 226 -6.90 2.02 37.69
CA ALA A 226 -7.40 2.39 36.35
C ALA A 226 -7.30 1.24 35.32
N LEU A 227 -6.28 0.38 35.42
CA LEU A 227 -6.14 -0.76 34.51
C LEU A 227 -7.04 -1.92 34.93
N VAL A 228 -7.27 -2.10 36.23
CA VAL A 228 -8.24 -3.07 36.76
C VAL A 228 -9.64 -2.76 36.25
N GLU A 229 -10.07 -1.49 36.26
CA GLU A 229 -11.36 -1.08 35.69
C GLU A 229 -11.51 -1.46 34.21
N VAL A 230 -10.44 -1.26 33.41
CA VAL A 230 -10.44 -1.65 31.99
C VAL A 230 -10.51 -3.16 31.82
N VAL A 231 -9.79 -3.93 32.65
CA VAL A 231 -9.82 -5.40 32.61
C VAL A 231 -11.21 -5.93 32.97
N LEU A 232 -11.88 -5.34 33.96
CA LEU A 232 -13.22 -5.73 34.38
C LEU A 232 -14.29 -5.53 33.29
N GLN A 233 -14.05 -4.64 32.33
CA GLN A 233 -14.93 -4.46 31.17
C GLN A 233 -14.78 -5.55 30.10
N ILE A 234 -13.76 -6.41 30.20
CA ILE A 234 -13.53 -7.49 29.22
C ILE A 234 -14.44 -8.66 29.56
N PRO A 235 -15.32 -9.10 28.65
CA PRO A 235 -16.20 -10.22 28.90
C PRO A 235 -15.40 -11.54 28.94
N VAL A 236 -15.59 -12.30 30.02
CA VAL A 236 -15.12 -13.69 30.10
C VAL A 236 -16.17 -14.58 29.45
N HIS A 237 -15.80 -15.22 28.35
CA HIS A 237 -16.72 -15.99 27.52
C HIS A 237 -16.76 -17.46 27.97
N SER A 238 -17.66 -17.78 28.90
CA SER A 238 -17.89 -19.15 29.39
C SER A 238 -18.48 -20.12 28.35
N SER A 239 -19.01 -19.60 27.23
CA SER A 239 -19.57 -20.40 26.14
C SER A 239 -18.53 -21.01 25.19
N PHE A 240 -17.27 -20.57 25.27
CA PHE A 240 -16.19 -21.15 24.47
C PHE A 240 -15.39 -22.17 25.29
N PRO A 241 -15.03 -23.33 24.71
CA PRO A 241 -14.24 -24.33 25.42
C PRO A 241 -12.78 -23.91 25.64
N GLN A 242 -12.27 -22.95 24.84
CA GLN A 242 -10.90 -22.43 24.88
C GLN A 242 -10.86 -20.97 24.39
N ASN A 243 -9.85 -20.21 24.84
CA ASN A 243 -9.56 -18.85 24.36
C ASN A 243 -9.54 -18.77 22.83
N ARG A 244 -10.11 -17.70 22.25
CA ARG A 244 -10.15 -17.51 20.80
C ARG A 244 -9.52 -16.19 20.38
N PRO A 245 -8.68 -16.19 19.33
CA PRO A 245 -8.15 -14.96 18.78
C PRO A 245 -9.24 -14.24 17.96
N GLU A 246 -9.31 -12.92 18.09
CA GLU A 246 -10.09 -12.03 17.25
C GLU A 246 -9.18 -11.00 16.57
N LEU A 247 -9.58 -10.51 15.40
CA LEU A 247 -8.88 -9.39 14.77
C LEU A 247 -9.26 -8.11 15.53
N CYS A 248 -8.26 -7.30 15.88
CA CYS A 248 -8.50 -6.00 16.48
C CYS A 248 -9.44 -5.18 15.55
N THR A 249 -10.62 -4.80 16.03
CA THR A 249 -11.68 -4.12 15.25
C THR A 249 -11.26 -2.73 14.72
N ARG A 250 -10.13 -2.18 15.20
CA ARG A 250 -9.41 -1.09 14.55
C ARG A 250 -8.62 -1.54 13.31
N LEU A 251 -9.19 -2.45 12.53
CA LEU A 251 -9.08 -2.40 11.08
C LEU A 251 -10.03 -1.33 10.52
N SER A 252 -10.20 -0.18 11.21
CA SER A 252 -10.49 1.03 10.45
C SER A 252 -9.39 1.05 9.41
N GLY A 253 -9.77 1.04 8.13
CA GLY A 253 -8.91 0.68 7.00
C GLY A 253 -7.74 1.64 6.76
N ARG A 254 -7.25 2.31 7.82
CA ARG A 254 -6.10 3.16 7.87
C ARG A 254 -5.31 2.87 9.16
N PHE A 255 -4.25 2.07 9.07
CA PHE A 255 -3.07 2.17 9.96
C PHE A 255 -2.75 3.64 10.26
N VAL A 256 -2.22 3.97 11.45
CA VAL A 256 -1.66 5.31 11.75
C VAL A 256 -0.70 5.77 10.65
N ALA A 257 0.09 4.85 10.09
CA ALA A 257 0.87 5.10 8.88
C ALA A 257 -0.02 5.55 7.71
N SER A 258 -1.08 4.84 7.34
CA SER A 258 -2.01 5.30 6.29
C SER A 258 -2.89 6.49 6.66
N LEU A 259 -3.02 6.89 7.93
CA LEU A 259 -3.57 8.18 8.35
C LEU A 259 -2.54 9.30 8.08
N ALA A 260 -1.28 9.09 8.47
CA ALA A 260 -0.15 9.96 8.15
C ALA A 260 0.16 10.02 6.64
N TYR A 261 -0.13 8.95 5.92
CA TYR A 261 0.07 8.78 4.49
C TYR A 261 -1.28 8.77 3.74
N THR A 262 -2.20 9.70 4.06
CA THR A 262 -3.42 9.94 3.27
C THR A 262 -3.20 10.89 2.08
N ALA A 263 -1.95 11.33 1.86
CA ALA A 263 -1.56 12.42 0.97
C ALA A 263 -2.14 12.33 -0.47
N PHE A 264 -2.46 11.13 -0.94
CA PHE A 264 -2.93 10.90 -2.32
C PHE A 264 -4.29 10.21 -2.43
N SER A 265 -4.99 10.06 -1.30
CA SER A 265 -6.31 9.41 -1.28
C SER A 265 -7.38 10.22 -2.03
N TRP A 266 -7.24 11.55 -2.06
CA TRP A 266 -8.13 12.46 -2.78
C TRP A 266 -8.09 12.26 -4.30
N LEU A 267 -6.91 12.00 -4.88
CA LEU A 267 -6.75 11.85 -6.34
C LEU A 267 -7.63 10.72 -6.90
N ARG A 268 -7.85 9.67 -6.10
CA ARG A 268 -8.73 8.54 -6.46
C ARG A 268 -10.20 8.91 -6.45
N LYS A 269 -10.61 9.80 -5.54
CA LYS A 269 -12.01 10.24 -5.43
C LYS A 269 -12.46 11.03 -6.67
N LEU A 270 -11.51 11.69 -7.35
CA LEU A 270 -11.77 12.44 -8.58
C LEU A 270 -12.12 11.55 -9.78
N LYS A 271 -11.90 10.24 -9.70
CA LYS A 271 -12.18 9.25 -10.75
C LYS A 271 -11.58 9.60 -12.12
N LEU A 272 -10.49 10.37 -12.17
CA LEU A 272 -9.81 10.79 -13.41
C LEU A 272 -9.48 9.61 -14.32
N HIS A 273 -9.29 9.86 -15.62
CA HIS A 273 -8.87 8.82 -16.54
C HIS A 273 -7.50 8.23 -16.12
N PRO A 274 -7.18 6.92 -16.30
CA PRO A 274 -5.94 6.34 -15.79
C PRO A 274 -4.64 7.03 -16.23
N ARG A 275 -4.64 7.66 -17.41
CA ARG A 275 -3.50 8.46 -17.90
C ARG A 275 -3.32 9.76 -17.11
N GLU A 276 -4.42 10.44 -16.79
CA GLU A 276 -4.44 11.64 -15.95
C GLU A 276 -4.03 11.31 -14.52
N GLN A 277 -4.55 10.22 -13.95
CA GLN A 277 -4.15 9.76 -12.62
C GLN A 277 -2.64 9.49 -12.55
N MET A 278 -2.08 8.83 -13.57
CA MET A 278 -0.65 8.56 -13.64
C MET A 278 0.17 9.85 -13.81
N PHE A 279 -0.33 10.82 -14.58
CA PHE A 279 0.30 12.14 -14.69
C PHE A 279 0.32 12.85 -13.33
N TRP A 280 -0.82 12.97 -12.66
CA TRP A 280 -0.92 13.61 -11.35
C TRP A 280 -0.07 12.91 -10.30
N TRP A 281 -0.05 11.58 -10.30
CA TRP A 281 0.85 10.81 -9.45
C TRP A 281 2.33 11.19 -9.64
N ARG A 282 2.77 11.41 -10.89
CA ARG A 282 4.14 11.88 -11.18
C ARG A 282 4.37 13.32 -10.77
N LEU A 283 3.38 14.20 -10.96
CA LEU A 283 3.46 15.60 -10.57
C LEU A 283 3.64 15.72 -9.05
N LEU A 284 2.86 14.93 -8.32
CA LEU A 284 2.89 14.84 -6.86
C LEU A 284 4.22 14.35 -6.29
N TRP A 285 4.93 13.49 -7.02
CA TRP A 285 6.27 13.02 -6.68
C TRP A 285 7.41 13.91 -7.23
N ASP A 286 7.08 14.97 -7.97
CA ASP A 286 8.03 15.86 -8.64
C ASP A 286 8.98 15.12 -9.62
N VAL A 287 8.41 14.26 -10.44
CA VAL A 287 9.16 13.41 -11.40
C VAL A 287 8.66 13.56 -12.83
N ILE A 288 8.02 14.69 -13.11
CA ILE A 288 7.63 15.08 -14.45
C ILE A 288 8.84 15.73 -15.14
N PRO A 289 9.14 15.37 -16.40
CA PRO A 289 10.33 15.82 -17.10
C PRO A 289 10.12 17.23 -17.65
N THR A 290 9.88 18.19 -16.76
CA THR A 290 9.93 19.61 -17.11
C THR A 290 11.36 19.97 -17.52
N ARG A 291 11.54 21.06 -18.28
CA ARG A 291 12.88 21.53 -18.63
C ARG A 291 13.76 21.80 -17.41
N GLY A 292 13.22 22.38 -16.33
CA GLY A 292 13.95 22.54 -15.07
C GLY A 292 14.40 21.19 -14.48
N TRP A 293 13.51 20.19 -14.44
CA TRP A 293 13.84 18.85 -13.95
C TRP A 293 14.89 18.14 -14.82
N LEU A 294 14.79 18.27 -16.15
CA LEU A 294 15.76 17.71 -17.09
C LEU A 294 17.12 18.41 -16.98
N ALA A 295 17.13 19.73 -16.80
CA ALA A 295 18.34 20.52 -16.63
C ALA A 295 19.09 20.18 -15.34
N HIS A 296 18.36 19.97 -14.23
CA HIS A 296 18.96 19.49 -12.98
C HIS A 296 19.64 18.12 -13.11
N ARG A 297 19.26 17.33 -14.11
CA ARG A 297 19.89 16.03 -14.43
C ARG A 297 20.92 16.09 -15.55
N GLY A 298 21.22 17.28 -16.07
CA GLY A 298 22.16 17.47 -17.18
C GLY A 298 21.67 16.90 -18.51
N LEU A 299 20.36 16.73 -18.68
CA LEU A 299 19.77 16.18 -19.92
C LEU A 299 19.42 17.26 -20.95
N THR A 300 19.35 18.52 -20.52
CA THR A 300 19.14 19.68 -21.38
C THR A 300 19.76 20.91 -20.74
N ALA A 301 20.17 21.88 -21.56
CA ALA A 301 20.58 23.21 -21.10
C ALA A 301 19.39 24.19 -21.01
N GLU A 302 18.30 23.89 -21.72
CA GLU A 302 17.13 24.76 -21.78
C GLU A 302 16.28 24.63 -20.51
N ARG A 303 16.01 25.76 -19.84
CA ARG A 303 15.18 25.83 -18.62
C ARG A 303 13.83 26.53 -18.85
N GLY A 304 13.76 27.43 -19.82
CA GLY A 304 12.57 28.25 -20.07
C GLY A 304 11.36 27.48 -20.56
N CYS A 305 10.18 28.07 -20.40
CA CYS A 305 8.92 27.50 -20.87
C CYS A 305 8.89 27.20 -22.38
N PRO A 306 8.43 26.01 -22.81
CA PRO A 306 8.27 25.69 -24.24
C PRO A 306 7.27 26.57 -24.98
N TRP A 307 6.33 27.20 -24.27
CA TRP A 307 5.37 28.15 -24.83
C TRP A 307 5.91 29.58 -24.96
N GLY A 308 7.10 29.85 -24.41
CA GLY A 308 7.78 31.13 -24.57
C GLY A 308 7.44 32.19 -23.51
N CYS A 309 6.88 31.80 -22.36
CA CYS A 309 6.80 32.72 -21.23
C CYS A 309 8.18 32.92 -20.55
N THR A 310 8.28 33.96 -19.73
CA THR A 310 9.52 34.38 -19.06
C THR A 310 9.95 33.47 -17.90
N SER A 311 9.08 32.55 -17.47
CA SER A 311 9.32 31.66 -16.33
C SER A 311 10.06 30.37 -16.70
N GLU A 312 10.84 29.83 -15.76
CA GLU A 312 11.42 28.49 -15.84
C GLU A 312 10.33 27.42 -15.80
N GLU A 313 10.48 26.35 -16.59
CA GLU A 313 9.55 25.23 -16.59
C GLU A 313 9.77 24.34 -15.35
N THR A 314 9.14 24.73 -14.25
CA THR A 314 9.11 23.98 -12.99
C THR A 314 7.75 23.31 -12.77
N ARG A 315 7.65 22.46 -11.75
CA ARG A 315 6.37 21.89 -11.30
C ARG A 315 5.36 22.98 -10.94
N ASP A 316 5.81 24.00 -10.22
CA ASP A 316 4.99 25.13 -9.77
C ASP A 316 4.47 25.91 -10.97
N HIS A 317 5.35 26.21 -11.93
CA HIS A 317 4.97 26.88 -13.17
C HIS A 317 3.90 26.10 -13.96
N LEU A 318 3.84 24.76 -13.89
CA LEU A 318 2.77 23.99 -14.56
C LEU A 318 1.39 24.12 -13.89
N VAL A 319 1.33 24.55 -12.62
CA VAL A 319 0.11 24.52 -11.79
C VAL A 319 -0.39 25.91 -11.41
N SER A 320 0.50 26.89 -11.23
CA SER A 320 0.14 28.27 -10.86
C SER A 320 0.05 29.20 -12.07
N ASP A 321 1.18 29.43 -12.74
CA ASP A 321 1.35 30.54 -13.69
C ASP A 321 1.68 30.06 -15.11
N TYR A 322 1.10 28.92 -15.48
CA TYR A 322 1.36 28.33 -16.79
C TYR A 322 0.58 29.07 -17.87
N CYS A 323 1.27 29.77 -18.77
CA CYS A 323 0.62 30.50 -19.88
C CYS A 323 -0.38 29.66 -20.69
N SER A 324 -0.09 28.37 -20.91
CA SER A 324 -1.03 27.47 -21.59
C SER A 324 -2.19 27.04 -20.69
N LEU A 325 -2.01 26.92 -19.37
CA LEU A 325 -3.11 26.61 -18.44
C LEU A 325 -4.06 27.80 -18.35
N SER A 326 -3.54 29.02 -18.18
CA SER A 326 -4.36 30.24 -18.09
C SER A 326 -5.23 30.43 -19.34
N ALA A 327 -4.68 30.16 -20.53
CA ALA A 327 -5.45 30.21 -21.78
C ALA A 327 -6.56 29.15 -21.85
N ILE A 328 -6.30 27.92 -21.39
CA ILE A 328 -7.31 26.84 -21.30
C ILE A 328 -8.39 27.21 -20.28
N GLN A 329 -8.00 27.74 -19.12
CA GLN A 329 -8.93 28.16 -18.07
C GLN A 329 -9.83 29.31 -18.54
N ALA A 330 -9.29 30.27 -19.30
CA ALA A 330 -10.08 31.34 -19.90
C ALA A 330 -11.11 30.80 -20.91
N ALA A 331 -10.72 29.84 -21.75
CA ALA A 331 -11.65 29.18 -22.67
C ALA A 331 -12.76 28.40 -21.93
N LEU A 332 -12.40 27.68 -20.87
CA LEU A 332 -13.35 26.96 -20.02
C LEU A 332 -14.31 27.91 -19.29
N LEU A 333 -13.82 29.04 -18.79
CA LEU A 333 -14.63 30.07 -18.14
C LEU A 333 -15.67 30.65 -19.10
N ASN A 334 -15.27 30.91 -20.36
CA ASN A 334 -16.19 31.36 -21.41
C ASN A 334 -17.31 30.35 -21.72
N TRP A 335 -17.10 29.07 -21.38
CA TRP A 335 -18.09 28.00 -21.53
C TRP A 335 -18.83 27.67 -20.22
N GLY A 336 -18.66 28.48 -19.17
CA GLY A 336 -19.35 28.32 -17.90
C GLY A 336 -18.68 27.38 -16.89
N TYR A 337 -17.46 26.90 -17.16
CA TYR A 337 -16.72 26.05 -16.23
C TYR A 337 -15.75 26.87 -15.37
N SER A 338 -16.04 26.96 -14.08
CA SER A 338 -15.13 27.58 -13.11
C SER A 338 -14.01 26.61 -12.72
N THR A 339 -12.76 27.12 -12.68
CA THR A 339 -11.59 26.37 -12.20
C THR A 339 -10.81 27.21 -11.20
N PRO A 340 -10.27 26.61 -10.12
CA PRO A 340 -9.40 27.33 -9.20
C PRO A 340 -8.09 27.76 -9.87
N SER A 341 -7.55 28.88 -9.41
CA SER A 341 -6.17 29.32 -9.67
C SER A 341 -5.37 29.27 -8.37
N PHE A 342 -4.06 29.08 -8.49
CA PHE A 342 -3.16 28.96 -7.35
C PHE A 342 -1.91 29.79 -7.59
N SER A 343 -1.29 30.30 -6.53
CA SER A 343 -0.02 31.05 -6.61
C SER A 343 1.21 30.15 -6.45
N SER A 344 1.04 28.95 -5.90
CA SER A 344 2.14 27.99 -5.68
C SER A 344 1.66 26.55 -5.71
N TRP A 345 2.60 25.61 -5.85
CA TRP A 345 2.27 24.19 -5.75
C TRP A 345 1.74 23.79 -4.37
N ASP A 346 2.29 24.35 -3.29
CA ASP A 346 1.90 23.96 -1.93
C ASP A 346 0.45 24.37 -1.62
N THR A 347 0.08 25.60 -2.03
CA THR A 347 -1.32 26.07 -1.93
C THR A 347 -2.26 25.22 -2.78
N ALA A 348 -1.86 24.87 -4.01
CA ALA A 348 -2.61 23.96 -4.85
C ALA A 348 -2.78 22.58 -4.18
N ARG A 349 -1.72 22.03 -3.61
CA ARG A 349 -1.73 20.69 -2.99
C ARG A 349 -2.67 20.64 -1.79
N GLU A 350 -2.62 21.64 -0.91
CA GLU A 350 -3.49 21.71 0.26
C GLU A 350 -4.96 21.84 -0.14
N LEU A 351 -5.26 22.77 -1.06
CA LEU A 351 -6.63 23.05 -1.50
C LEU A 351 -7.22 21.92 -2.33
N LEU A 352 -6.46 21.27 -3.21
CA LEU A 352 -6.92 20.10 -3.96
C LEU A 352 -7.19 18.91 -3.02
N SER A 353 -6.43 18.79 -1.93
CA SER A 353 -6.65 17.74 -0.93
C SER A 353 -7.94 17.98 -0.13
N SER A 354 -8.22 19.23 0.27
CA SER A 354 -9.41 19.62 1.04
C SER A 354 -10.68 19.68 0.17
N ALA A 355 -10.57 20.15 -1.08
CA ALA A 355 -11.69 20.24 -2.03
C ALA A 355 -12.30 18.89 -2.41
N SER A 356 -11.57 17.79 -2.16
CA SER A 356 -12.08 16.42 -2.35
C SER A 356 -13.24 16.02 -1.43
N ALA A 357 -13.66 16.91 -0.52
CA ALA A 357 -14.80 16.74 0.36
C ALA A 357 -16.09 17.43 -0.14
N GLY A 358 -16.02 18.40 -1.07
CA GLY A 358 -17.20 19.19 -1.46
C GLY A 358 -17.25 19.73 -2.89
N ALA A 359 -16.11 20.00 -3.53
CA ALA A 359 -16.04 20.62 -4.87
C ALA A 359 -15.34 19.70 -5.89
N LEU A 360 -15.80 18.44 -5.97
CA LEU A 360 -15.17 17.42 -6.82
C LEU A 360 -15.19 17.77 -8.32
N GLY A 361 -16.25 18.45 -8.79
CA GLY A 361 -16.42 18.82 -10.20
C GLY A 361 -15.37 19.81 -10.69
N THR A 362 -15.24 20.96 -10.02
CA THR A 362 -14.27 22.02 -10.38
C THR A 362 -12.83 21.53 -10.22
N THR A 363 -12.56 20.76 -9.17
CA THR A 363 -11.27 20.10 -8.95
C THR A 363 -10.92 19.13 -10.09
N ARG A 364 -11.91 18.34 -10.57
CA ARG A 364 -11.74 17.41 -11.69
C ARG A 364 -11.40 18.15 -12.98
N VAL A 365 -12.14 19.22 -13.29
CA VAL A 365 -11.92 20.06 -14.48
C VAL A 365 -10.51 20.66 -14.46
N PHE A 366 -10.08 21.21 -13.32
CA PHE A 366 -8.73 21.73 -13.15
C PHE A 366 -7.66 20.65 -13.37
N CYS A 367 -7.85 19.47 -12.79
CA CYS A 367 -6.94 18.34 -12.98
C CYS A 367 -6.80 17.92 -14.45
N CYS A 368 -7.91 17.92 -15.20
CA CYS A 368 -7.90 17.66 -16.64
C CYS A 368 -7.21 18.80 -17.42
N ALA A 369 -7.43 20.06 -17.03
CA ALA A 369 -6.82 21.23 -17.68
C ALA A 369 -5.29 21.20 -17.60
N VAL A 370 -4.73 20.96 -16.42
CA VAL A 370 -3.28 20.83 -16.21
C VAL A 370 -2.72 19.66 -17.05
N TYR A 371 -3.43 18.53 -17.11
CA TYR A 371 -3.02 17.38 -17.92
C TYR A 371 -3.03 17.70 -19.43
N GLN A 372 -4.05 18.40 -19.94
CA GLN A 372 -4.08 18.78 -21.36
C GLN A 372 -3.02 19.82 -21.68
N ALA A 373 -2.77 20.79 -20.80
CA ALA A 373 -1.69 21.76 -20.95
C ALA A 373 -0.32 21.06 -21.03
N TRP A 374 -0.09 20.04 -20.20
CA TRP A 374 1.10 19.18 -20.28
C TRP A 374 1.16 18.35 -21.57
N ARG A 375 0.03 17.82 -22.03
CA ARG A 375 -0.06 17.06 -23.28
C ARG A 375 0.26 17.94 -24.49
N GLY A 376 -0.34 19.12 -24.59
CA GLY A 376 -0.07 20.11 -25.64
C GLY A 376 1.38 20.54 -25.65
N ARG A 377 1.98 20.74 -24.47
CA ARG A 377 3.43 20.98 -24.33
C ARG A 377 4.26 19.86 -24.94
N ASN A 378 3.96 18.60 -24.62
CA ASN A 378 4.74 17.48 -25.16
C ASN A 378 4.57 17.33 -26.67
N ALA A 379 3.38 17.62 -27.21
CA ALA A 379 3.14 17.67 -28.64
C ALA A 379 4.03 18.73 -29.32
N LYS A 380 4.10 19.94 -28.73
CA LYS A 380 4.98 21.00 -29.22
C LYS A 380 6.46 20.63 -29.17
N VAL A 381 6.93 20.12 -28.02
CA VAL A 381 8.36 19.83 -27.79
C VAL A 381 8.86 18.63 -28.60
N HIS A 382 8.06 17.58 -28.76
CA HIS A 382 8.51 16.33 -29.37
C HIS A 382 8.00 16.10 -30.80
N HIS A 383 6.90 16.75 -31.19
CA HIS A 383 6.26 16.55 -32.49
C HIS A 383 6.13 17.84 -33.30
N GLY A 384 6.48 19.01 -32.74
CA GLY A 384 6.28 20.31 -33.38
C GLY A 384 4.81 20.70 -33.55
N GLU A 385 3.88 19.94 -32.96
CA GLU A 385 2.44 20.15 -33.09
C GLU A 385 1.96 21.19 -32.09
N VAL A 386 1.23 22.20 -32.57
CA VAL A 386 0.62 23.25 -31.73
C VAL A 386 -0.90 23.15 -31.85
N ALA A 387 -1.53 22.46 -30.89
CA ALA A 387 -2.98 22.49 -30.77
C ALA A 387 -3.45 23.82 -30.18
N THR A 388 -4.60 24.33 -30.63
CA THR A 388 -5.22 25.52 -30.05
C THR A 388 -5.73 25.22 -28.65
N PHE A 389 -5.70 26.23 -27.76
CA PHE A 389 -6.18 26.08 -26.39
C PHE A 389 -7.68 25.73 -26.32
N THR A 390 -8.46 26.17 -27.33
CA THR A 390 -9.88 25.79 -27.48
C THR A 390 -10.04 24.31 -27.74
N VAL A 391 -9.26 23.70 -28.63
CA VAL A 391 -9.29 22.24 -28.88
C VAL A 391 -8.92 21.44 -27.63
N MET A 392 -7.93 21.93 -26.87
CA MET A 392 -7.58 21.32 -25.58
C MET A 392 -8.75 21.41 -24.58
N ALA A 393 -9.43 22.56 -24.50
CA ALA A 393 -10.60 22.74 -23.65
C ALA A 393 -11.78 21.85 -24.10
N THR A 394 -12.05 21.72 -25.41
CA THR A 394 -13.11 20.83 -25.93
C THR A 394 -12.85 19.39 -25.51
N THR A 395 -11.60 18.93 -25.61
CA THR A 395 -11.21 17.58 -25.18
C THR A 395 -11.51 17.35 -23.69
N ILE A 396 -11.35 18.38 -22.84
CA ILE A 396 -11.70 18.28 -21.41
C ILE A 396 -13.19 18.05 -21.26
N VAL A 397 -14.03 18.88 -21.90
CA VAL A 397 -15.49 18.78 -21.81
C VAL A 397 -15.96 17.40 -22.31
N GLU A 398 -15.45 16.92 -23.44
CA GLU A 398 -15.75 15.58 -23.96
C GLU A 398 -15.37 14.47 -22.97
N THR A 399 -14.17 14.56 -22.39
CA THR A 399 -13.70 13.58 -21.39
C THR A 399 -14.59 13.60 -20.14
N LEU A 400 -15.09 14.77 -19.76
CA LEU A 400 -16.00 14.92 -18.64
C LEU A 400 -17.40 14.35 -18.93
N SER A 401 -17.87 14.42 -20.18
CA SER A 401 -19.18 13.87 -20.59
C SER A 401 -19.22 12.34 -20.66
N ILE A 402 -18.07 11.69 -20.87
CA ILE A 402 -17.96 10.22 -20.97
C ILE A 402 -17.80 9.55 -19.58
N MET A 403 -17.57 10.35 -18.52
CA MET A 403 -17.20 9.90 -17.17
C MET A 403 -18.18 10.32 -16.08
#